data_AF-K6YT24-F1
#
_entry.id   AF-K6YT24-F1
#
_cell.length_a   1.000
_cell.length_b   1.000
_cell.length_c   1.000
_cell.angle_alpha   90.00
_cell.angle_beta   90.00
_cell.angle_gamma   90.00
#
_symmetry.space_group_name_H-M   'P 1'
#
loop_
_entity.id
_entity.type
_entity.pdbx_description
1 polymer ?
#
loop_
_entity_poly.entity_id
_entity_poly.type
_entity_poly.pdbx_seq_one_letter_code
_entity_poly.pdbx_strand_id
1 'polypeptide(L)'
;MFNFGYVEADDFELSGLLLDNTISRQGHEFANEFGKYWRDIPHTFGQNVQIKEIIVPQAGTKLTVHFDNQTIYQTYMGRRQTPIKQRVENAVVLLIDAISRSGAIQDNPDLAEDEW
;
A
#
# COMPACT_ATOMS: atom_id res chain seq x y z
N MET A 1 48.50 -3.22 -10.56
CA MET A 1 47.48 -3.97 -9.81
C MET A 1 46.17 -3.21 -9.97
N PHE A 2 45.17 -3.81 -10.63
CA PHE A 2 43.87 -3.17 -10.85
C PHE A 2 42.94 -3.51 -9.68
N ASN A 3 42.42 -2.48 -9.02
CA ASN A 3 41.43 -2.60 -7.95
C ASN A 3 40.07 -2.89 -8.60
N PHE A 4 39.57 -4.11 -8.45
CA PHE A 4 38.19 -4.42 -8.77
C PHE A 4 37.32 -3.88 -7.63
N GLY A 5 36.65 -2.76 -7.88
CA GLY A 5 35.59 -2.28 -6.99
C GLY A 5 34.50 -3.35 -6.92
N TYR A 6 34.30 -3.91 -5.73
CA TYR A 6 33.13 -4.73 -5.44
C TYR A 6 31.91 -3.82 -5.60
N VAL A 7 31.13 -4.02 -6.65
CA VAL A 7 29.78 -3.48 -6.70
C VAL A 7 29.02 -4.31 -5.69
N GLU A 8 28.80 -3.78 -4.49
CA GLU A 8 27.72 -4.28 -3.64
C GLU A 8 26.46 -4.20 -4.50
N ALA A 9 25.92 -5.37 -4.85
CA ALA A 9 24.59 -5.44 -5.38
C ALA A 9 23.69 -4.89 -4.28
N ASP A 10 23.33 -3.61 -4.40
CA ASP A 10 22.22 -3.01 -3.69
C ASP A 10 21.07 -3.99 -3.88
N ASP A 11 20.72 -4.69 -2.80
CA ASP A 11 19.80 -5.82 -2.78
C ASP A 11 18.53 -5.35 -3.48
N PHE A 12 18.33 -5.76 -4.73
CA PHE A 12 17.15 -5.42 -5.50
C PHE A 12 16.00 -6.23 -4.91
N GLU A 13 15.48 -5.76 -3.77
CA GLU A 13 14.35 -6.38 -3.11
C GLU A 13 13.12 -6.16 -3.99
N LEU A 14 12.50 -7.27 -4.40
CA LEU A 14 11.22 -7.23 -5.07
C LEU A 14 10.18 -6.67 -4.09
N SER A 15 9.76 -5.43 -4.31
CA SER A 15 8.62 -4.84 -3.59
C SER A 15 7.34 -5.64 -3.87
N GLY A 16 6.38 -5.57 -2.95
CA GLY A 16 5.07 -6.21 -3.12
C GLY A 16 4.27 -5.65 -4.31
N LEU A 17 3.14 -6.29 -4.62
CA LEU A 17 2.32 -5.96 -5.79
C LEU A 17 1.39 -4.78 -5.50
N LEU A 18 1.33 -3.79 -6.41
CA LEU A 18 0.32 -2.74 -6.41
C LEU A 18 -0.59 -2.86 -7.64
N LEU A 19 -1.87 -3.10 -7.41
CA LEU A 19 -2.91 -3.18 -8.44
C LEU A 19 -3.68 -1.87 -8.50
N ASP A 20 -3.55 -1.14 -9.62
CA ASP A 20 -4.37 0.05 -9.91
C ASP A 20 -5.64 -0.35 -10.68
N ASN A 21 -6.78 -0.30 -9.99
CA ASN A 21 -8.13 -0.45 -10.55
C ASN A 21 -8.92 0.86 -10.40
N THR A 22 -8.25 2.00 -10.58
CA THR A 22 -8.89 3.31 -10.62
C THR A 22 -9.42 3.66 -12.02
N ILE A 23 -10.39 4.57 -12.09
CA ILE A 23 -11.11 4.91 -13.32
C ILE A 23 -11.18 6.42 -13.59
N SER A 24 -11.01 7.25 -12.56
CA SER A 24 -11.07 8.71 -12.68
C SER A 24 -9.66 9.31 -12.72
N ARG A 25 -9.54 10.52 -13.27
CA ARG A 25 -8.27 11.27 -13.24
C ARG A 25 -7.72 11.41 -11.82
N GLN A 26 -8.59 11.71 -10.84
CA GLN A 26 -8.20 11.84 -9.45
C GLN A 26 -7.79 10.49 -8.83
N GLY A 27 -8.44 9.40 -9.26
CA GLY A 27 -8.07 8.04 -8.87
C GLY A 27 -6.68 7.66 -9.36
N HIS A 28 -6.39 7.86 -10.65
CA HIS A 28 -5.06 7.59 -11.21
C HIS A 28 -3.98 8.45 -10.56
N GLU A 29 -4.27 9.74 -10.31
CA GLU A 29 -3.35 10.63 -9.60
C GLU A 29 -3.06 10.11 -8.18
N PHE A 30 -4.10 9.70 -7.45
CA PHE A 30 -3.94 9.08 -6.14
C PHE A 30 -3.09 7.80 -6.21
N ALA A 31 -3.38 6.90 -7.16
CA ALA A 31 -2.69 5.63 -7.29
C ALA A 31 -1.20 5.80 -7.64
N ASN A 32 -0.90 6.75 -8.53
CA ASN A 32 0.47 7.08 -8.90
C ASN A 32 1.27 7.65 -7.72
N GLU A 33 0.71 8.61 -6.98
CA GLU A 33 1.39 9.18 -5.82
C GLU A 33 1.54 8.17 -4.69
N PHE A 34 0.49 7.39 -4.40
CA PHE A 34 0.55 6.30 -3.42
C PHE A 34 1.63 5.26 -3.79
N GLY A 35 1.73 4.90 -5.07
CA GLY A 35 2.71 3.94 -5.57
C GLY A 35 4.17 4.40 -5.48
N LYS A 36 4.44 5.69 -5.29
CA LYS A 36 5.79 6.16 -4.93
C LYS A 36 6.15 5.67 -3.53
N TYR A 37 5.27 5.95 -2.55
CA TYR A 37 5.47 5.50 -1.18
C TYR A 37 5.54 3.98 -1.07
N TRP A 38 4.68 3.25 -1.78
CA TRP A 38 4.69 1.77 -1.74
C TRP A 38 6.03 1.15 -2.15
N ARG A 39 6.69 1.70 -3.17
CA ARG A 39 7.99 1.22 -3.65
C ARG A 39 9.13 1.48 -2.66
N ASP A 40 8.98 2.48 -1.81
CA ASP A 40 9.99 2.83 -0.80
C ASP A 40 9.86 1.97 0.48
N ILE A 41 8.86 1.09 0.58
CA ILE A 41 8.67 0.22 1.75
C ILE A 41 9.39 -1.13 1.54
N PRO A 42 10.46 -1.41 2.31
CA PRO A 42 11.21 -2.66 2.21
C PRO A 42 10.41 -3.85 2.74
N HIS A 43 10.86 -5.07 2.42
CA HIS A 43 10.27 -6.32 2.90
C HIS A 43 8.75 -6.49 2.64
N THR A 44 8.22 -5.89 1.57
CA THR A 44 6.81 -6.04 1.17
C THR A 44 6.57 -7.23 0.24
N PHE A 45 7.57 -8.07 0.02
CA PHE A 45 7.46 -9.24 -0.85
C PHE A 45 6.30 -10.15 -0.41
N GLY A 46 5.46 -10.55 -1.36
CA GLY A 46 4.28 -11.37 -1.12
C GLY A 46 3.05 -10.61 -0.60
N GLN A 47 3.18 -9.33 -0.25
CA GLN A 47 2.04 -8.48 0.12
C GLN A 47 1.44 -7.82 -1.13
N ASN A 48 0.12 -7.65 -1.12
CA ASN A 48 -0.61 -7.06 -2.22
C ASN A 48 -1.41 -5.83 -1.78
N VAL A 49 -1.20 -4.70 -2.45
CA VAL A 49 -2.06 -3.52 -2.34
C VAL A 49 -2.94 -3.42 -3.57
N GLN A 50 -4.24 -3.20 -3.38
CA GLN A 50 -5.17 -2.90 -4.46
C GLN A 50 -5.86 -1.56 -4.21
N ILE A 51 -5.78 -0.66 -5.19
CA ILE A 51 -6.52 0.59 -5.20
C ILE A 51 -7.69 0.43 -6.15
N LYS A 52 -8.91 0.41 -5.61
CA LYS A 52 -10.14 0.17 -6.36
C LYS A 52 -11.02 1.40 -6.35
N GLU A 53 -11.50 1.81 -7.52
CA GLU A 53 -12.46 2.90 -7.66
C GLU A 53 -13.76 2.41 -8.27
N ILE A 54 -14.88 2.86 -7.73
CA ILE A 54 -16.22 2.59 -8.28
C ILE A 54 -17.00 3.88 -8.48
N ILE A 55 -17.86 3.89 -9.50
CA ILE A 55 -18.82 4.98 -9.71
C ILE A 55 -19.90 4.89 -8.64
N VAL A 56 -20.16 6.00 -7.96
CA VAL A 56 -21.27 6.13 -7.01
C VAL A 56 -22.22 7.20 -7.54
N PRO A 57 -23.44 6.81 -7.98
CA PRO A 57 -24.43 7.77 -8.46
C PRO A 57 -24.61 8.91 -7.46
N GLN A 58 -24.66 10.15 -7.96
CA GLN A 58 -24.84 11.39 -7.19
C GLN A 58 -23.66 11.80 -6.27
N ALA A 59 -22.76 10.90 -5.89
CA ALA A 59 -21.62 11.21 -5.01
C ALA A 59 -20.28 11.36 -5.75
N GLY A 60 -20.19 10.93 -7.02
CA GLY A 60 -18.97 10.93 -7.82
C GLY A 60 -18.39 9.53 -7.91
N THR A 61 -17.19 9.32 -7.40
CA THR A 61 -16.57 8.00 -7.29
C THR A 61 -16.15 7.70 -5.86
N LYS A 62 -16.03 6.43 -5.53
CA LYS A 62 -15.52 5.97 -4.24
C LYS A 62 -14.24 5.20 -4.49
N LEU A 63 -13.15 5.66 -3.89
CA LEU A 63 -11.85 5.02 -3.92
C LEU A 63 -11.64 4.26 -2.62
N THR A 64 -11.18 3.02 -2.72
CA THR A 64 -10.92 2.11 -1.61
C THR A 64 -9.53 1.52 -1.79
N VAL A 65 -8.72 1.52 -0.72
CA VAL A 65 -7.42 0.87 -0.70
C VAL A 65 -7.55 -0.40 0.13
N HIS A 66 -7.15 -1.50 -0.49
CA HIS A 66 -7.05 -2.81 0.14
C HIS A 66 -5.59 -3.16 0.32
N PHE A 67 -5.23 -3.64 1.50
CA PHE A 67 -3.97 -4.31 1.79
C PHE A 67 -4.29 -5.77 2.08
N ASP A 68 -3.77 -6.65 1.23
CA ASP A 68 -4.18 -8.03 1.06
C ASP A 68 -5.71 -8.16 0.99
N ASN A 69 -6.33 -8.73 2.02
CA ASN A 69 -7.78 -8.95 2.10
C ASN A 69 -8.49 -7.96 3.04
N GLN A 70 -7.83 -6.87 3.44
CA GLN A 70 -8.36 -5.88 4.38
C GLN A 70 -8.50 -4.50 3.73
N THR A 71 -9.65 -3.85 3.91
CA THR A 71 -9.82 -2.44 3.55
C THR A 71 -9.17 -1.56 4.60
N ILE A 72 -8.10 -0.86 4.22
CA ILE A 72 -7.35 0.02 5.12
C ILE A 72 -7.75 1.48 4.97
N TYR A 73 -8.30 1.88 3.82
CA TYR A 73 -8.70 3.26 3.57
C TYR A 73 -9.87 3.33 2.58
N GLN A 74 -10.77 4.29 2.78
CA GLN A 74 -11.86 4.59 1.86
C GLN A 74 -12.15 6.08 1.83
N THR A 75 -12.36 6.63 0.64
CA THR A 75 -12.74 8.04 0.46
C THR A 75 -13.64 8.24 -0.75
N TYR A 76 -14.43 9.31 -0.72
CA TYR A 76 -15.21 9.73 -1.88
C TYR A 76 -14.43 10.78 -2.67
N MET A 77 -14.29 10.54 -3.96
CA MET A 77 -13.72 11.49 -4.91
C MET A 77 -14.89 12.24 -5.56
N GLY A 78 -15.03 13.52 -5.22
CA GLY A 78 -16.15 14.35 -5.63
C GLY A 78 -15.83 15.84 -5.57
N ARG A 79 -16.85 16.69 -5.73
CA ARG A 79 -16.66 18.14 -5.95
C ARG A 79 -16.06 18.90 -4.78
N ARG A 80 -16.13 18.37 -3.55
CA ARG A 80 -15.48 18.96 -2.37
C ARG A 80 -14.02 18.51 -2.35
N GLN A 81 -13.13 19.45 -2.66
CA GLN A 81 -11.71 19.20 -2.90
C GLN A 81 -10.95 19.11 -1.57
N THR A 82 -10.92 17.92 -0.96
CA THR A 82 -9.72 17.59 -0.18
C THR A 82 -8.61 17.36 -1.20
N PRO A 83 -7.45 18.01 -1.07
CA PRO A 83 -6.36 17.83 -2.01
C PRO A 83 -5.91 16.36 -2.04
N ILE A 84 -5.60 15.86 -3.24
CA ILE A 84 -5.19 14.46 -3.45
C ILE A 84 -4.01 14.10 -2.55
N LYS A 85 -3.03 15.00 -2.42
CA LYS A 85 -1.88 14.83 -1.54
C LYS A 85 -2.27 14.44 -0.11
N GLN A 86 -3.21 15.17 0.52
CA GLN A 86 -3.67 14.85 1.87
C GLN A 86 -4.38 13.50 1.95
N ARG A 87 -5.12 13.11 0.91
CA ARG A 87 -5.75 11.78 0.86
C ARG A 87 -4.70 10.67 0.78
N VAL A 88 -3.67 10.87 -0.03
CA VAL A 88 -2.54 9.94 -0.16
C VAL A 88 -1.79 9.81 1.17
N GLU A 89 -1.43 10.92 1.80
CA GLU A 89 -0.73 10.93 3.10
C GLU A 89 -1.53 10.14 4.15
N ASN A 90 -2.84 10.38 4.26
CA ASN A 90 -3.70 9.65 5.19
C ASN A 90 -3.74 8.14 4.89
N ALA A 91 -3.81 7.75 3.62
CA ALA A 91 -3.84 6.35 3.23
C ALA A 91 -2.49 5.64 3.49
N VAL A 92 -1.37 6.33 3.28
CA VAL A 92 -0.02 5.81 3.55
C VAL A 92 0.20 5.59 5.04
N VAL A 93 -0.26 6.50 5.89
CA VAL A 93 -0.19 6.32 7.35
C VAL A 93 -0.93 5.03 7.78
N LEU A 94 -2.11 4.80 7.21
CA LEU A 94 -2.91 3.59 7.49
C LEU A 94 -2.28 2.32 6.91
N LEU A 95 -1.55 2.43 5.80
CA LEU A 95 -0.77 1.33 5.22
C LEU A 95 0.37 0.90 6.14
N ILE A 96 1.17 1.85 6.63
CA ILE A 96 2.29 1.57 7.55
C ILE A 96 1.78 0.87 8.81
N ASP A 97 0.69 1.38 9.36
CA ASP A 97 0.01 0.80 10.51
C ASP A 97 -0.55 -0.62 10.24
N ALA A 98 -1.07 -0.88 9.03
CA ALA A 98 -1.49 -2.21 8.62
C ALA A 98 -0.32 -3.19 8.47
N ILE A 99 0.79 -2.77 7.88
CA ILE A 99 2.01 -3.57 7.73
C ILE A 99 2.57 -3.94 9.10
N SER A 100 2.69 -2.96 10.01
CA SER A 100 3.17 -3.17 11.38
C SER A 100 2.34 -4.24 12.10
N ARG A 101 1.01 -4.16 12.00
CA ARG A 101 0.12 -5.20 12.55
C ARG A 101 0.34 -6.57 11.90
N SER A 102 0.47 -6.62 10.57
CA SER A 102 0.62 -7.89 9.85
C SER A 102 1.93 -8.62 10.19
N GLY A 103 3.04 -7.87 10.36
CA GLY A 103 4.32 -8.43 10.80
C GLY A 103 4.27 -8.92 12.25
N ALA A 104 3.60 -8.18 13.14
CA ALA A 104 3.41 -8.58 14.53
C ALA A 104 2.60 -9.89 14.69
N ILE A 105 1.71 -10.21 13.74
CA ILE A 105 0.98 -11.49 13.74
C ILE A 105 1.87 -12.65 13.26
N GLN A 106 2.82 -12.40 12.35
CA GLN A 106 3.73 -13.44 11.86
C GLN A 106 4.87 -13.75 12.85
N ASP A 107 5.30 -12.77 13.65
CA ASP A 107 6.38 -12.91 14.65
C ASP A 107 5.89 -13.43 16.02
N ASN A 108 4.70 -14.04 16.10
CA ASN A 108 4.24 -14.70 17.33
C ASN A 108 4.44 -16.24 17.26
N PRO A 109 5.61 -16.77 17.65
CA PRO A 109 5.85 -18.21 17.75
C PRO A 109 5.19 -18.89 18.97
N ASP A 110 4.27 -18.22 19.68
CA ASP A 110 3.77 -18.69 20.98
C ASP A 110 2.23 -18.89 21.00
N LEU A 111 1.77 -19.87 20.22
CA LEU A 111 0.44 -20.49 20.36
C LEU A 111 0.51 -22.00 20.04
N ALA A 112 1.56 -22.67 20.51
CA ALA A 112 1.74 -24.12 20.39
C ALA A 112 2.32 -24.74 21.67
N GLU A 113 1.73 -24.46 22.82
CA GLU A 113 1.76 -25.27 24.05
C GLU A 113 0.64 -24.66 24.90
N ASP A 114 -0.48 -25.31 25.20
CA ASP A 114 -0.56 -26.50 26.04
C ASP A 114 -1.97 -27.10 25.89
N GLU A 115 -2.10 -28.28 25.27
CA GLU A 115 -3.27 -29.14 25.42
C GLU A 115 -2.81 -30.45 26.07
N TRP A 116 -2.66 -30.44 27.40
CA TRP A 116 -2.66 -31.64 28.25
C TRP A 116 -3.36 -31.41 29.58
#